data_AF-A0A835KUB1-F1
#
_entry.id   AF-A0A835KUB1-F1
#
_cell.length_a   1.000
_cell.length_b   1.000
_cell.length_c   1.000
_cell.angle_alpha   90.00
_cell.angle_beta   90.00
_cell.angle_gamma   90.00
#
_symmetry.space_group_name_H-M   'P 1'
#
loop_
_entity.id
_entity.type
_entity.pdbx_description
1 polymer ?
#
loop_
_entity_poly.entity_id
_entity_poly.type
_entity_poly.pdbx_seq_one_letter_code
_entity_poly.pdbx_strand_id
1 'polypeptide(L)'
;MTRPLRHLVVLFLVGLLPSAAWALAPPRFPVPQPRARSGANGVGDYEYETRYFRQRLDHFSFPGFGDEDEAAAFFQQRYLVGRGAGWAGPGGPIFFYCGNEGDIAWFAANSGLVWEAAPRFAALVVFAEHRYYGESMPFGSKAKAYNNSKSLAYLTAEQAIADFAVLLTDLKRNLSAEGSPVVLFGGSYGGMLAAWMRLKYPHVAVGALSSSAPILQFEDIVPSTIFYDLVSDDFRRESLSCFQTIKDSWKALDDQGNERDGLLKLSKTFRLCQTLKTSGDLSDWLSSAYSYLAMVDYPIPSEFLMPLPANPIKEVCRNIDSQPEGTSILERIYAGVNVYYNYSGTVGCFDLNDDPHGMGGWDWQACTEMVMPMSYSEDRSMYPPYKFDYASYAEDCIKSYGVRPRPRWITTEFGGHNITTVLERFASNIIFFNGLLDPWSGGGVLKNISQSVISIVAPLGAHHIDLRPATPEDPDWLVSLRESELKIISGWLSDYYGATGTLLQPAVKGSAAS
;
A
#
# COMPACT_ATOMS: atom_id res chain seq x y z
N MET A 1 -8.20 -79.04 -13.77
CA MET A 1 -8.82 -78.04 -14.68
C MET A 1 -9.73 -77.15 -13.86
N THR A 2 -9.19 -76.01 -13.43
CA THR A 2 -9.83 -75.03 -12.54
C THR A 2 -10.07 -73.75 -13.34
N ARG A 3 -11.31 -73.28 -13.39
CA ARG A 3 -11.68 -71.94 -13.88
C ARG A 3 -12.68 -71.33 -12.89
N PRO A 4 -12.45 -70.10 -12.40
CA PRO A 4 -13.36 -69.46 -11.46
C PRO A 4 -14.44 -68.64 -12.20
N LEU A 5 -15.63 -68.62 -11.61
CA LEU A 5 -16.76 -67.78 -11.98
C LEU A 5 -16.46 -66.32 -11.55
N ARG A 6 -16.45 -65.37 -12.48
CA ARG A 6 -16.40 -63.93 -12.17
C ARG A 6 -17.82 -63.39 -12.01
N HIS A 7 -18.18 -63.00 -10.79
CA HIS A 7 -19.34 -62.14 -10.56
C HIS A 7 -18.99 -60.70 -10.93
N LEU A 8 -19.77 -60.11 -11.84
CA LEU A 8 -19.67 -58.70 -12.24
C LEU A 8 -20.65 -57.90 -11.36
N VAL A 9 -20.14 -57.19 -10.35
CA VAL A 9 -20.90 -56.20 -9.59
C VAL A 9 -20.75 -54.86 -10.31
N VAL A 10 -21.85 -54.33 -10.87
CA VAL A 10 -21.90 -52.98 -11.44
C VAL A 10 -22.17 -52.01 -10.30
N LEU A 11 -21.12 -51.33 -9.82
CA LEU A 11 -21.26 -50.17 -8.93
C LEU A 11 -21.60 -48.93 -9.78
N PHE A 12 -22.80 -48.38 -9.60
CA PHE A 12 -23.13 -47.03 -10.05
C PHE A 12 -22.43 -46.02 -9.14
N LEU A 13 -21.28 -45.50 -9.59
CA LEU A 13 -20.66 -44.30 -9.02
C LEU A 13 -21.44 -43.09 -9.53
N VAL A 14 -22.36 -42.58 -8.70
CA VAL A 14 -22.88 -41.22 -8.85
C VAL A 14 -21.73 -40.27 -8.51
N GLY A 15 -21.07 -39.77 -9.56
CA GLY A 15 -20.07 -38.72 -9.42
C GLY A 15 -20.73 -37.44 -8.95
N LEU A 16 -20.66 -37.17 -7.65
CA LEU A 16 -20.73 -35.81 -7.13
C LEU A 16 -19.48 -35.10 -7.66
N LEU A 17 -19.65 -34.29 -8.70
CA LEU A 17 -18.64 -33.30 -9.08
C LEU A 17 -18.46 -32.38 -7.87
N PRO A 18 -17.28 -32.32 -7.24
CA PRO A 18 -17.02 -31.29 -6.26
C PRO A 18 -17.10 -29.97 -7.00
N SER A 19 -18.00 -29.08 -6.58
CA SER A 19 -17.90 -27.66 -6.87
C SER A 19 -16.49 -27.25 -6.49
N ALA A 20 -15.65 -26.97 -7.48
CA ALA A 20 -14.30 -26.49 -7.23
C ALA A 20 -14.45 -25.18 -6.46
N ALA A 21 -14.09 -25.20 -5.18
CA ALA A 21 -13.82 -23.98 -4.44
C ALA A 21 -12.52 -23.45 -5.04
N TRP A 22 -12.65 -22.45 -5.91
CA TRP A 22 -11.51 -21.76 -6.51
C TRP A 22 -10.82 -21.01 -5.37
N ALA A 23 -9.58 -21.36 -5.08
CA ALA A 23 -8.72 -20.49 -4.29
C ALA A 23 -8.62 -19.18 -5.07
N LEU A 24 -9.17 -18.11 -4.51
CA LEU A 24 -8.89 -16.76 -4.98
C LEU A 24 -7.38 -16.56 -4.85
N ALA A 25 -6.71 -16.38 -5.99
CA ALA A 25 -5.36 -15.85 -5.96
C ALA A 25 -5.38 -14.53 -5.17
N PRO A 26 -4.31 -14.17 -4.45
CA PRO A 26 -4.18 -12.80 -3.92
C PRO A 26 -4.48 -11.82 -5.06
N PRO A 27 -5.22 -10.72 -4.79
CA PRO A 27 -5.74 -9.84 -5.82
C PRO A 27 -4.61 -9.45 -6.77
N ARG A 28 -4.69 -9.96 -8.01
CA ARG A 28 -3.90 -9.41 -9.10
C ARG A 28 -4.48 -8.03 -9.32
N PHE A 29 -3.63 -7.02 -9.33
CA PHE A 29 -4.03 -5.61 -9.43
C PHE A 29 -3.92 -5.15 -10.90
N PRO A 30 -5.01 -5.23 -11.68
CA PRO A 30 -5.06 -4.71 -13.04
C PRO A 30 -5.40 -3.21 -13.05
N VAL A 31 -4.73 -2.47 -13.94
CA VAL A 31 -4.75 -1.01 -13.96
C VAL A 31 -4.79 -0.45 -15.41
N PRO A 32 -5.15 0.83 -15.65
CA PRO A 32 -5.05 1.50 -16.97
C PRO A 32 -3.77 2.37 -17.18
N GLN A 33 -3.52 2.72 -18.45
CA GLN A 33 -2.26 3.27 -19.00
C GLN A 33 -1.60 4.42 -18.21
N PRO A 34 -0.25 4.44 -18.11
CA PRO A 34 0.49 5.64 -17.81
C PRO A 34 0.50 6.58 -19.02
N ARG A 35 0.04 7.83 -18.83
CA ARG A 35 0.53 8.93 -19.66
C ARG A 35 1.99 9.17 -19.28
N ALA A 36 2.88 9.04 -20.27
CA ALA A 36 4.22 9.61 -20.17
C ALA A 36 4.08 11.12 -19.87
N ARG A 37 4.30 11.53 -18.60
CA ARG A 37 4.57 12.93 -18.28
C ARG A 37 6.07 13.12 -18.42
N SER A 38 6.47 13.54 -19.62
CA SER A 38 7.80 14.09 -19.86
C SER A 38 7.96 15.37 -19.07
N GLY A 39 8.97 15.45 -18.19
CA GLY A 39 9.36 16.72 -17.60
C GLY A 39 10.21 16.56 -16.35
N ALA A 40 11.51 16.79 -16.48
CA ALA A 40 12.34 17.21 -15.37
C ALA A 40 11.79 18.54 -14.83
N ASN A 41 11.10 18.47 -13.69
CA ASN A 41 10.81 19.50 -12.68
C ASN A 41 9.54 19.06 -11.92
N GLY A 42 9.69 18.60 -10.67
CA GLY A 42 8.60 18.41 -9.68
C GLY A 42 7.39 17.57 -10.13
N VAL A 43 7.25 16.35 -9.60
CA VAL A 43 5.93 15.69 -9.62
C VAL A 43 5.14 16.23 -8.41
N GLY A 44 4.04 16.94 -8.69
CA GLY A 44 3.42 17.86 -7.71
C GLY A 44 4.24 19.15 -7.63
N ASP A 45 3.65 20.29 -7.28
CA ASP A 45 4.30 21.63 -7.28
C ASP A 45 5.51 21.78 -6.31
N TYR A 46 6.10 20.68 -5.82
CA TYR A 46 7.20 20.65 -4.87
C TYR A 46 8.57 20.57 -5.58
N GLU A 47 9.48 21.47 -5.20
CA GLU A 47 10.85 21.51 -5.70
C GLU A 47 11.76 20.54 -4.94
N TYR A 48 12.37 19.59 -5.66
CA TYR A 48 13.35 18.66 -5.12
C TYR A 48 14.43 18.30 -6.14
N GLU A 49 15.58 17.86 -5.64
CA GLU A 49 16.63 17.24 -6.45
C GLU A 49 16.53 15.72 -6.36
N THR A 50 16.54 15.03 -7.51
CA THR A 50 16.72 13.58 -7.56
C THR A 50 18.19 13.24 -7.39
N ARG A 51 18.49 12.37 -6.44
CA ARG A 51 19.85 11.89 -6.15
C ARG A 51 19.86 10.36 -6.05
N TYR A 52 21.06 9.79 -6.11
CA TYR A 52 21.27 8.35 -5.96
C TYR A 52 22.32 8.09 -4.89
N PHE A 53 22.08 7.07 -4.08
CA PHE A 53 22.98 6.60 -3.05
C PHE A 53 23.49 5.21 -3.45
N ARG A 54 24.81 5.02 -3.39
CA ARG A 54 25.43 3.72 -3.63
C ARG A 54 25.14 2.82 -2.42
N GLN A 55 24.10 2.02 -2.52
CA GLN A 55 23.57 1.18 -1.46
C GLN A 55 24.13 -0.24 -1.54
N ARG A 56 24.36 -0.87 -0.39
CA ARG A 56 24.79 -2.27 -0.33
C ARG A 56 23.63 -3.19 -0.70
N LEU A 57 23.90 -4.19 -1.53
CA LEU A 57 22.89 -5.17 -1.95
C LEU A 57 22.34 -5.95 -0.74
N ASP A 58 23.23 -6.41 0.13
CA ASP A 58 22.89 -7.23 1.29
C ASP A 58 23.52 -6.67 2.58
N HIS A 59 22.67 -6.25 3.52
CA HIS A 59 23.10 -5.78 4.84
C HIS A 59 23.38 -6.91 5.85
N PHE A 60 22.86 -8.11 5.60
CA PHE A 60 22.83 -9.20 6.58
C PHE A 60 23.78 -10.36 6.25
N SER A 61 24.39 -10.35 5.06
CA SER A 61 25.45 -11.30 4.69
C SER A 61 26.79 -10.61 4.47
N PHE A 62 27.87 -11.31 4.84
CA PHE A 62 29.25 -10.93 4.54
C PHE A 62 29.84 -11.95 3.56
N PRO A 63 30.09 -11.57 2.31
CA PRO A 63 30.80 -12.45 1.38
C PRO A 63 32.27 -12.65 1.82
N GLY A 64 32.87 -13.74 1.33
CA GLY A 64 34.26 -14.10 1.63
C GLY A 64 35.27 -13.12 1.04
N PHE A 65 36.46 -13.05 1.64
CA PHE A 65 37.55 -12.21 1.13
C PHE A 65 37.97 -12.64 -0.29
N GLY A 66 37.84 -11.74 -1.26
CA GLY A 66 38.15 -12.00 -2.67
C GLY A 66 36.98 -12.51 -3.52
N ASP A 67 35.80 -12.75 -2.91
CA ASP A 67 34.58 -13.19 -3.61
C ASP A 67 33.62 -12.02 -3.93
N GLU A 68 33.92 -10.80 -3.50
CA GLU A 68 33.13 -9.60 -3.83
C GLU A 68 33.50 -9.04 -5.20
N ASP A 69 32.59 -9.19 -6.17
CA ASP A 69 32.51 -8.25 -7.28
C ASP A 69 31.89 -6.94 -6.75
N GLU A 70 32.70 -5.89 -6.64
CA GLU A 70 32.27 -4.56 -6.19
C GLU A 70 31.09 -3.98 -7.00
N ALA A 71 30.95 -4.36 -8.26
CA ALA A 71 29.82 -3.93 -9.08
C ALA A 71 28.53 -4.73 -8.77
N ALA A 72 28.67 -5.96 -8.26
CA ALA A 72 27.54 -6.81 -7.86
C ALA A 72 27.13 -6.60 -6.40
N ALA A 73 28.04 -6.11 -5.55
CA ALA A 73 27.78 -5.87 -4.13
C ALA A 73 26.95 -4.61 -3.84
N PHE A 74 26.77 -3.73 -4.83
CA PHE A 74 26.09 -2.45 -4.67
C PHE A 74 25.07 -2.17 -5.78
N PHE A 75 24.08 -1.35 -5.47
CA PHE A 75 23.13 -0.79 -6.44
C PHE A 75 22.89 0.70 -6.15
N GLN A 76 22.25 1.40 -7.08
CA GLN A 76 21.88 2.81 -6.89
C GLN A 76 20.47 2.89 -6.32
N GLN A 77 20.35 3.38 -5.09
CA GLN A 77 19.07 3.70 -4.46
C GLN A 77 18.73 5.16 -4.75
N ARG A 78 17.61 5.41 -5.43
CA ARG A 78 17.09 6.75 -5.71
C ARG A 78 16.53 7.36 -4.42
N TYR A 79 16.76 8.65 -4.23
CA TYR A 79 16.09 9.44 -3.20
C TYR A 79 15.91 10.88 -3.67
N LEU A 80 14.85 11.53 -3.21
CA LEU A 80 14.54 12.91 -3.52
C LEU A 80 14.91 13.77 -2.32
N VAL A 81 15.54 14.92 -2.56
CA VAL A 81 15.91 15.87 -1.51
C VAL A 81 15.36 17.24 -1.85
N GLY A 82 14.43 17.73 -1.03
CA GLY A 82 14.02 19.13 -1.07
C GLY A 82 14.59 19.88 0.12
N ARG A 83 15.47 20.84 -0.17
CA ARG A 83 15.99 21.77 0.84
C ARG A 83 15.00 22.90 1.11
N GLY A 84 14.11 23.20 0.15
CA GLY A 84 13.25 24.39 0.16
C GLY A 84 14.04 25.68 0.36
N ALA A 85 13.34 26.81 0.40
CA ALA A 85 13.95 28.09 0.78
C ALA A 85 14.15 28.24 2.31
N GLY A 86 13.89 27.19 3.10
CA GLY A 86 13.69 27.28 4.55
C GLY A 86 14.42 26.27 5.41
N TRP A 87 15.22 25.34 4.88
CA TRP A 87 16.01 24.43 5.72
C TRP A 87 17.01 25.19 6.59
N ALA A 88 17.09 24.85 7.88
CA ALA A 88 17.98 25.50 8.84
C ALA A 88 19.49 25.17 8.61
N GLY A 89 19.78 24.19 7.76
CA GLY A 89 21.14 23.66 7.58
C GLY A 89 21.51 22.62 8.65
N PRO A 90 22.81 22.39 8.87
CA PRO A 90 23.33 21.55 9.95
C PRO A 90 22.65 21.80 11.31
N GLY A 91 22.05 20.75 11.89
CA GLY A 91 21.32 20.83 13.16
C GLY A 91 19.81 21.07 13.02
N GLY A 92 19.33 21.49 11.84
CA GLY A 92 17.89 21.53 11.53
C GLY A 92 17.28 20.12 11.36
N PRO A 93 15.97 19.92 11.55
CA PRO A 93 15.34 18.61 11.43
C PRO A 93 15.43 18.02 10.01
N ILE A 94 15.25 16.71 9.90
CA ILE A 94 15.08 16.00 8.63
C ILE A 94 13.72 15.30 8.67
N PHE A 95 12.86 15.60 7.72
CA PHE A 95 11.61 14.87 7.47
C PHE A 95 11.90 13.82 6.42
N PHE A 96 11.79 12.56 6.81
CA PHE A 96 12.18 11.41 5.99
C PHE A 96 10.96 10.55 5.70
N TYR A 97 10.55 10.50 4.44
CA TYR A 97 9.50 9.60 3.98
C TYR A 97 10.10 8.22 3.66
N CYS A 98 9.60 7.19 4.34
CA CYS A 98 9.91 5.80 4.11
C CYS A 98 9.16 5.33 2.86
N GLY A 99 9.80 5.40 1.69
CA GLY A 99 9.23 4.92 0.44
C GLY A 99 8.84 3.45 0.52
N ASN A 100 7.79 3.10 -0.21
CA ASN A 100 7.15 1.80 -0.12
C ASN A 100 6.99 1.19 -1.52
N GLU A 101 5.92 0.45 -1.78
CA GLU A 101 5.71 -0.45 -2.91
C GLU A 101 5.47 0.23 -4.27
N GLY A 102 6.21 1.29 -4.60
CA GLY A 102 6.02 2.04 -5.84
C GLY A 102 7.10 3.08 -6.13
N ASP A 103 6.89 3.85 -7.19
CA ASP A 103 7.79 4.93 -7.58
C ASP A 103 7.83 6.06 -6.53
N ILE A 104 9.02 6.46 -6.09
CA ILE A 104 9.15 7.47 -5.02
C ILE A 104 8.63 8.86 -5.41
N ALA A 105 8.66 9.23 -6.70
CA ALA A 105 8.12 10.49 -7.17
C ALA A 105 6.58 10.51 -7.10
N TRP A 106 5.93 9.34 -7.27
CA TRP A 106 4.50 9.21 -7.05
C TRP A 106 4.13 9.44 -5.58
N PHE A 107 4.87 8.87 -4.63
CA PHE A 107 4.64 9.14 -3.20
C PHE A 107 4.93 10.60 -2.84
N ALA A 108 6.00 11.19 -3.38
CA ALA A 108 6.34 12.59 -3.16
C ALA A 108 5.23 13.55 -3.61
N ALA A 109 4.61 13.29 -4.76
CA ALA A 109 3.52 14.11 -5.29
C ALA A 109 2.24 14.02 -4.45
N ASN A 110 2.08 12.93 -3.69
CA ASN A 110 0.84 12.57 -3.02
C ASN A 110 0.92 12.66 -1.49
N SER A 111 2.11 12.98 -0.94
CA SER A 111 2.38 13.12 0.49
C SER A 111 2.71 14.58 0.86
N GLY A 112 1.81 15.49 0.46
CA GLY A 112 2.00 16.93 0.57
C GLY A 112 2.25 17.45 1.98
N LEU A 113 1.67 16.82 3.02
CA LEU A 113 1.91 17.19 4.41
C LEU A 113 3.41 17.28 4.75
N VAL A 114 4.22 16.36 4.23
CA VAL A 114 5.67 16.30 4.50
C VAL A 114 6.36 17.54 3.94
N TRP A 115 5.98 17.98 2.74
CA TRP A 115 6.53 19.17 2.08
C TRP A 115 6.02 20.45 2.72
N GLU A 116 4.72 20.53 2.99
CA GLU A 116 4.04 21.73 3.50
C GLU A 116 4.39 22.02 4.95
N ALA A 117 4.64 20.98 5.75
CA ALA A 117 5.09 21.14 7.13
C ALA A 117 6.56 21.57 7.21
N ALA A 118 7.42 21.13 6.29
CA ALA A 118 8.87 21.32 6.40
C ALA A 118 9.32 22.78 6.62
N PRO A 119 8.75 23.81 5.95
CA PRO A 119 9.08 25.22 6.22
C PRO A 119 8.82 25.65 7.67
N ARG A 120 7.77 25.15 8.31
CA ARG A 120 7.42 25.46 9.72
C ARG A 120 8.48 24.94 10.69
N PHE A 121 9.14 23.85 10.35
CA PHE A 121 10.17 23.20 11.17
C PHE A 121 11.59 23.49 10.69
N ALA A 122 11.74 24.30 9.64
CA ALA A 122 13.01 24.50 8.95
C ALA A 122 13.70 23.16 8.60
N ALA A 123 12.91 22.18 8.17
CA ALA A 123 13.34 20.80 7.97
C ALA A 123 13.84 20.53 6.54
N LEU A 124 14.82 19.65 6.42
CA LEU A 124 15.19 19.04 5.14
C LEU A 124 14.19 17.95 4.81
N VAL A 125 13.65 17.91 3.59
CA VAL A 125 12.76 16.84 3.17
C VAL A 125 13.54 15.80 2.36
N VAL A 126 13.38 14.53 2.72
CA VAL A 126 13.99 13.38 2.04
C VAL A 126 12.91 12.34 1.78
N PHE A 127 12.72 11.96 0.53
CA PHE A 127 11.92 10.79 0.16
C PHE A 127 12.86 9.71 -0.36
N ALA A 128 13.01 8.61 0.37
CA ALA A 128 13.90 7.51 -0.03
C ALA A 128 13.12 6.41 -0.73
N GLU A 129 13.54 6.04 -1.94
CA GLU A 129 12.89 4.97 -2.68
C GLU A 129 13.21 3.60 -2.08
N HIS A 130 12.20 2.75 -2.05
CA HIS A 130 12.35 1.36 -1.60
C HIS A 130 13.14 0.55 -2.65
N ARG A 131 14.06 -0.30 -2.20
CA ARG A 131 14.73 -1.26 -3.09
C ARG A 131 13.72 -2.08 -3.90
N TYR A 132 14.05 -2.39 -5.15
CA TYR A 132 13.20 -3.10 -6.14
C TYR A 132 11.99 -2.32 -6.68
N TYR A 133 11.77 -1.07 -6.28
CA TYR A 133 10.71 -0.22 -6.82
C TYR A 133 11.28 0.99 -7.54
N GLY A 134 10.48 1.59 -8.43
CA GLY A 134 10.87 2.72 -9.26
C GLY A 134 12.18 2.49 -10.04
N GLU A 135 13.18 3.33 -9.78
CA GLU A 135 14.50 3.25 -10.39
C GLU A 135 15.53 2.53 -9.50
N SER A 136 15.18 2.23 -8.26
CA SER A 136 16.06 1.61 -7.26
C SER A 136 16.15 0.10 -7.44
N MET A 137 16.71 -0.31 -8.57
CA MET A 137 16.76 -1.71 -9.00
C MET A 137 18.12 -2.35 -8.70
N PRO A 138 18.19 -3.31 -7.77
CA PRO A 138 19.33 -4.22 -7.67
C PRO A 138 19.66 -4.87 -9.02
N PHE A 139 20.94 -5.19 -9.23
CA PHE A 139 21.43 -5.77 -10.49
C PHE A 139 21.24 -4.86 -11.74
N GLY A 140 20.84 -3.60 -11.55
CA GLY A 140 20.83 -2.54 -12.56
C GLY A 140 19.61 -2.49 -13.48
N SER A 141 18.67 -3.45 -13.41
CA SER A 141 17.41 -3.35 -14.16
C SER A 141 16.31 -4.22 -13.57
N LYS A 142 15.04 -3.82 -13.77
CA LYS A 142 13.86 -4.61 -13.36
C LYS A 142 13.92 -6.04 -13.88
N ALA A 143 14.30 -6.24 -15.15
CA ALA A 143 14.41 -7.57 -15.74
C ALA A 143 15.41 -8.48 -15.02
N LYS A 144 16.52 -7.94 -14.50
CA LYS A 144 17.52 -8.71 -13.74
C LYS A 144 17.10 -8.90 -12.28
N ALA A 145 16.59 -7.85 -11.64
CA ALA A 145 16.09 -7.90 -10.27
C ALA A 145 14.96 -8.92 -10.08
N TYR A 146 14.05 -9.01 -11.06
CA TYR A 146 12.86 -9.85 -11.02
C TYR A 146 13.03 -11.18 -11.76
N ASN A 147 14.27 -11.55 -12.10
CA ASN A 147 14.54 -12.72 -12.92
C ASN A 147 14.15 -14.04 -12.23
N ASN A 148 14.43 -14.19 -10.94
CA ASN A 148 14.10 -15.38 -10.16
C ASN A 148 14.16 -15.12 -8.65
N SER A 149 13.85 -16.14 -7.86
CA SER A 149 13.87 -16.04 -6.39
C SER A 149 15.22 -15.68 -5.78
N LYS A 150 16.35 -15.99 -6.43
CA LYS A 150 17.67 -15.61 -5.91
C LYS A 150 17.93 -14.12 -6.08
N SER A 151 17.50 -13.53 -7.21
CA SER A 151 17.62 -12.09 -7.41
C SER A 151 16.62 -11.32 -6.55
N LEU A 152 15.44 -11.88 -6.26
CA LEU A 152 14.44 -11.26 -5.39
C LEU A 152 14.68 -11.48 -3.88
N ALA A 153 15.61 -12.37 -3.50
CA ALA A 153 15.88 -12.70 -2.09
C ALA A 153 16.26 -11.50 -1.21
N TYR A 154 16.73 -10.40 -1.80
CA TYR A 154 17.09 -9.17 -1.08
C TYR A 154 15.94 -8.16 -0.97
N LEU A 155 14.75 -8.48 -1.49
CA LEU A 155 13.52 -7.71 -1.32
C LEU A 155 12.83 -8.14 -0.02
N THR A 156 13.26 -7.54 1.08
CA THR A 156 12.68 -7.74 2.42
C THR A 156 12.54 -6.41 3.16
N ALA A 157 11.65 -6.35 4.14
CA ALA A 157 11.42 -5.17 4.96
C ALA A 157 12.66 -4.80 5.80
N GLU A 158 13.39 -5.79 6.32
CA GLU A 158 14.61 -5.53 7.11
C GLU A 158 15.71 -4.90 6.26
N GLN A 159 15.86 -5.40 5.03
CA GLN A 159 16.82 -4.84 4.07
C GLN A 159 16.47 -3.39 3.72
N ALA A 160 15.17 -3.10 3.55
CA ALA A 160 14.70 -1.75 3.24
C ALA A 160 14.89 -0.77 4.41
N ILE A 161 14.55 -1.15 5.65
CA ILE A 161 14.80 -0.27 6.81
C ILE A 161 16.30 -0.10 7.09
N ALA A 162 17.14 -1.10 6.78
CA ALA A 162 18.58 -0.97 6.84
C ALA A 162 19.10 0.00 5.77
N ASP A 163 18.55 -0.03 4.55
CA ASP A 163 18.87 0.95 3.51
C ASP A 163 18.61 2.38 3.98
N PHE A 164 17.43 2.62 4.55
CA PHE A 164 17.04 3.94 5.07
C PHE A 164 17.96 4.40 6.20
N ALA A 165 18.34 3.50 7.12
CA ALA A 165 19.25 3.83 8.22
C ALA A 165 20.65 4.21 7.72
N VAL A 166 21.21 3.46 6.76
CA VAL A 166 22.50 3.74 6.15
C VAL A 166 22.46 5.04 5.36
N LEU A 167 21.45 5.21 4.49
CA LEU A 167 21.25 6.43 3.71
C LEU A 167 21.18 7.68 4.60
N LEU A 168 20.37 7.65 5.67
CA LEU A 168 20.25 8.77 6.61
C LEU A 168 21.57 9.07 7.31
N THR A 169 22.28 8.03 7.75
CA THR A 169 23.56 8.20 8.46
C THR A 169 24.62 8.83 7.57
N ASP A 170 24.76 8.36 6.32
CA ASP A 170 25.70 8.91 5.36
C ASP A 170 25.29 10.31 4.87
N LEU A 171 24.00 10.54 4.63
CA LEU A 171 23.48 11.86 4.28
C LEU A 171 23.79 12.88 5.37
N LYS A 172 23.56 12.53 6.64
CA LYS A 172 23.87 13.41 7.78
C LYS A 172 25.36 13.76 7.82
N ARG A 173 26.27 12.81 7.63
CA ARG A 173 27.72 13.08 7.57
C ARG A 173 28.10 14.01 6.41
N ASN A 174 27.57 13.73 5.22
CA ASN A 174 27.86 14.52 4.02
C ASN A 174 27.35 15.97 4.13
N LEU A 175 26.31 16.19 4.93
CA LEU A 175 25.75 17.51 5.21
C LEU A 175 26.31 18.16 6.48
N SER A 176 27.24 17.53 7.21
CA SER A 176 27.69 17.96 8.54
C SER A 176 26.51 18.14 9.53
N ALA A 177 25.48 17.32 9.37
CA ALA A 177 24.19 17.38 10.04
C ALA A 177 23.99 16.18 11.01
N GLU A 178 25.05 15.63 11.59
CA GLU A 178 25.00 14.47 12.48
C GLU A 178 24.10 14.69 13.71
N GLY A 179 24.03 15.94 14.19
CA GLY A 179 23.16 16.36 15.28
C GLY A 179 21.69 16.59 14.90
N SER A 180 21.34 16.52 13.61
CA SER A 180 19.96 16.78 13.15
C SER A 180 18.99 15.67 13.58
N PRO A 181 17.85 16.00 14.22
CA PRO A 181 16.81 15.03 14.51
C PRO A 181 16.07 14.61 13.23
N VAL A 182 15.71 13.33 13.13
CA VAL A 182 14.95 12.80 11.99
C VAL A 182 13.54 12.41 12.43
N VAL A 183 12.52 12.85 11.69
CA VAL A 183 11.12 12.41 11.87
C VAL A 183 10.75 11.57 10.65
N LEU A 184 10.29 10.34 10.89
CA LEU A 184 9.88 9.40 9.84
C LEU A 184 8.42 9.64 9.47
N PHE A 185 8.11 9.52 8.18
CA PHE A 185 6.76 9.59 7.63
C PHE A 185 6.53 8.38 6.72
N GLY A 186 5.30 7.89 6.66
CA GLY A 186 4.92 6.90 5.66
C GLY A 186 3.43 6.57 5.71
N GLY A 187 2.85 6.31 4.54
CA GLY A 187 1.50 5.78 4.38
C GLY A 187 1.52 4.29 4.04
N SER A 188 0.48 3.53 4.40
CA SER A 188 0.37 2.10 4.05
C SER A 188 1.56 1.28 4.59
N TYR A 189 2.17 0.42 3.76
CA TYR A 189 3.42 -0.26 4.05
C TYR A 189 4.57 0.71 4.37
N GLY A 190 4.61 1.91 3.78
CA GLY A 190 5.55 2.96 4.19
C GLY A 190 5.36 3.39 5.64
N GLY A 191 4.11 3.43 6.10
CA GLY A 191 3.77 3.65 7.52
C GLY A 191 4.22 2.50 8.41
N MET A 192 4.11 1.24 7.93
CA MET A 192 4.64 0.07 8.63
C MET A 192 6.17 0.18 8.77
N LEU A 193 6.87 0.52 7.69
CA LEU A 193 8.32 0.75 7.68
C LEU A 193 8.72 1.88 8.62
N ALA A 194 7.99 3.00 8.65
CA ALA A 194 8.26 4.11 9.56
C ALA A 194 8.13 3.68 11.04
N ALA A 195 7.06 2.96 11.40
CA ALA A 195 6.86 2.44 12.75
C ALA A 195 7.93 1.41 13.14
N TRP A 196 8.23 0.45 12.26
CA TRP A 196 9.23 -0.59 12.50
C TRP A 196 10.64 -0.02 12.57
N MET A 197 10.97 0.95 11.73
CA MET A 197 12.25 1.64 11.79
C MET A 197 12.38 2.46 13.08
N ARG A 198 11.33 3.13 13.54
CA ARG A 198 11.36 3.80 14.85
C ARG A 198 11.57 2.80 16.00
N LEU A 199 10.98 1.61 15.91
CA LEU A 199 11.16 0.54 16.90
C LEU A 199 12.58 -0.06 16.89
N LYS A 200 13.15 -0.33 15.71
CA LYS A 200 14.45 -1.04 15.55
C LYS A 200 15.66 -0.10 15.54
N TYR A 201 15.50 1.12 15.04
CA TYR A 201 16.55 2.14 14.93
C TYR A 201 16.20 3.43 15.70
N PRO A 202 15.86 3.36 17.00
CA PRO A 202 15.43 4.54 17.76
C PRO A 202 16.54 5.60 17.96
N HIS A 203 17.80 5.26 17.64
CA HIS A 203 18.94 6.16 17.65
C HIS A 203 19.12 6.94 16.34
N VAL A 204 18.42 6.54 15.26
CA VAL A 204 18.50 7.20 13.93
C VAL A 204 17.41 8.28 13.79
N ALA A 205 16.20 8.01 14.28
CA ALA A 205 15.06 8.91 14.17
C ALA A 205 14.39 9.16 15.52
N VAL A 206 13.91 10.38 15.77
CA VAL A 206 13.32 10.79 17.06
C VAL A 206 11.84 10.44 17.20
N GLY A 207 11.14 10.22 16.09
CA GLY A 207 9.73 9.83 16.06
C GLY A 207 9.25 9.43 14.66
N ALA A 208 8.02 8.91 14.57
CA ALA A 208 7.39 8.49 13.34
C ALA A 208 5.90 8.85 13.27
N LEU A 209 5.46 9.40 12.13
CA LEU A 209 4.06 9.44 11.72
C LEU A 209 3.79 8.24 10.80
N SER A 210 3.12 7.23 11.35
CA SER A 210 2.75 5.98 10.71
C SER A 210 1.29 6.05 10.31
N SER A 211 1.02 6.40 9.06
CA SER A 211 -0.32 6.68 8.57
C SER A 211 -0.93 5.48 7.84
N SER A 212 -2.15 5.09 8.22
CA SER A 212 -2.89 3.93 7.69
C SER A 212 -2.02 2.68 7.58
N ALA A 213 -1.23 2.39 8.64
CA ALA A 213 -0.28 1.28 8.66
C ALA A 213 -0.90 0.02 9.29
N PRO A 214 -1.19 -1.03 8.50
CA PRO A 214 -1.87 -2.23 8.99
C PRO A 214 -0.91 -3.21 9.69
N ILE A 215 -0.16 -2.75 10.71
CA ILE A 215 0.85 -3.56 11.40
C ILE A 215 0.28 -4.77 12.17
N LEU A 216 -1.05 -4.87 12.31
CA LEU A 216 -1.76 -5.96 12.97
C LEU A 216 -2.36 -6.97 11.96
N GLN A 217 -2.24 -6.76 10.65
CA GLN A 217 -2.87 -7.61 9.61
C GLN A 217 -2.11 -8.93 9.36
N PHE A 218 -1.62 -9.58 10.41
CA PHE A 218 -0.82 -10.80 10.33
C PHE A 218 -1.39 -11.91 11.20
N GLU A 219 -1.20 -13.16 10.75
CA GLU A 219 -1.70 -14.36 11.43
C GLU A 219 -3.20 -14.24 11.76
N ASP A 220 -3.55 -14.39 13.03
CA ASP A 220 -4.89 -14.25 13.61
C ASP A 220 -4.96 -13.08 14.61
N ILE A 221 -4.06 -12.09 14.51
CA ILE A 221 -4.06 -10.91 15.39
C ILE A 221 -5.36 -10.11 15.23
N VAL A 222 -5.86 -10.00 13.98
CA VAL A 222 -7.16 -9.43 13.64
C VAL A 222 -7.98 -10.44 12.84
N PRO A 223 -9.32 -10.35 12.82
CA PRO A 223 -10.14 -11.23 11.99
C PRO A 223 -9.75 -11.13 10.52
N SER A 224 -9.55 -12.26 9.83
CA SER A 224 -9.18 -12.26 8.41
C SER A 224 -10.26 -11.65 7.49
N THR A 225 -11.49 -11.47 7.98
CA THR A 225 -12.57 -10.81 7.23
C THR A 225 -12.56 -9.30 7.32
N ILE A 226 -11.79 -8.71 8.25
CA ILE A 226 -11.99 -7.31 8.66
C ILE A 226 -11.83 -6.32 7.51
N PHE A 227 -10.88 -6.55 6.61
CA PHE A 227 -10.65 -5.68 5.45
C PHE A 227 -11.89 -5.59 4.56
N TYR A 228 -12.38 -6.73 4.07
CA TYR A 228 -13.52 -6.75 3.15
C TYR A 228 -14.86 -6.49 3.83
N ASP A 229 -14.96 -6.73 5.14
CA ASP A 229 -16.09 -6.26 5.94
C ASP A 229 -16.17 -4.74 5.96
N LEU A 230 -15.04 -4.05 6.10
CA LEU A 230 -14.98 -2.58 6.07
C LEU A 230 -15.24 -2.03 4.67
N VAL A 231 -14.66 -2.60 3.61
CA VAL A 231 -15.02 -2.25 2.22
C VAL A 231 -16.52 -2.37 2.02
N SER A 232 -17.11 -3.48 2.47
CA SER A 232 -18.55 -3.74 2.36
C SER A 232 -19.40 -2.71 3.13
N ASP A 233 -18.94 -2.29 4.31
CA ASP A 233 -19.62 -1.30 5.13
C ASP A 233 -19.58 0.10 4.52
N ASP A 234 -18.51 0.46 3.79
CA ASP A 234 -18.44 1.74 3.09
C ASP A 234 -19.52 1.85 2.01
N PHE A 235 -19.66 0.83 1.17
CA PHE A 235 -20.73 0.80 0.15
C PHE A 235 -22.12 0.73 0.79
N ARG A 236 -22.27 -0.05 1.87
CA ARG A 236 -23.54 -0.16 2.60
C ARG A 236 -23.96 1.16 3.24
N ARG A 237 -23.00 1.93 3.78
CA ARG A 237 -23.25 3.26 4.37
C ARG A 237 -23.80 4.22 3.32
N GLU A 238 -23.26 4.20 2.11
CA GLU A 238 -23.71 5.09 1.03
C GLU A 238 -25.06 4.67 0.44
N SER A 239 -25.26 3.37 0.15
CA SER A 239 -26.55 2.86 -0.31
C SER A 239 -26.69 1.35 -0.11
N LEU A 240 -27.76 0.95 0.59
CA LEU A 240 -28.11 -0.47 0.74
C LEU A 240 -28.48 -1.13 -0.60
N SER A 241 -29.09 -0.37 -1.53
CA SER A 241 -29.43 -0.84 -2.88
C SER A 241 -28.18 -1.11 -3.71
N CYS A 242 -27.23 -0.19 -3.68
CA CYS A 242 -25.91 -0.33 -4.30
C CYS A 242 -25.17 -1.55 -3.75
N PHE A 243 -25.07 -1.66 -2.42
CA PHE A 243 -24.47 -2.81 -1.74
C PHE A 243 -25.09 -4.13 -2.19
N GLN A 244 -26.43 -4.23 -2.20
CA GLN A 244 -27.14 -5.45 -2.59
C GLN A 244 -26.94 -5.77 -4.07
N THR A 245 -26.93 -4.74 -4.93
CA THR A 245 -26.66 -4.88 -6.36
C THR A 245 -25.26 -5.42 -6.63
N ILE A 246 -24.23 -4.93 -5.92
CA ILE A 246 -22.88 -5.48 -5.99
C ILE A 246 -22.88 -6.94 -5.51
N LYS A 247 -23.51 -7.22 -4.36
CA LYS A 247 -23.58 -8.57 -3.78
C LYS A 247 -24.23 -9.59 -4.71
N ASP A 248 -25.31 -9.24 -5.37
CA ASP A 248 -26.02 -10.12 -6.30
C ASP A 248 -25.30 -10.23 -7.65
N SER A 249 -24.44 -9.26 -7.99
CA SER A 249 -23.75 -9.24 -9.29
C SER A 249 -22.77 -10.38 -9.49
N TRP A 250 -22.14 -10.88 -8.43
CA TRP A 250 -21.16 -11.96 -8.53
C TRP A 250 -21.78 -13.24 -9.10
N LYS A 251 -22.98 -13.58 -8.62
CA LYS A 251 -23.74 -14.71 -9.16
C LYS A 251 -24.14 -14.47 -10.61
N ALA A 252 -24.60 -13.26 -10.94
CA ALA A 252 -24.99 -12.92 -12.31
C ALA A 252 -23.79 -12.97 -13.28
N LEU A 253 -22.61 -12.58 -12.82
CA LEU A 253 -21.37 -12.64 -13.57
C LEU A 253 -20.99 -14.11 -13.86
N ASP A 254 -21.01 -14.97 -12.85
CA ASP A 254 -20.72 -16.40 -13.03
C ASP A 254 -21.75 -17.10 -13.92
N ASP A 255 -23.03 -16.84 -13.71
CA ASP A 255 -24.10 -17.39 -14.55
C ASP A 255 -23.89 -16.98 -16.02
N GLN A 256 -23.64 -15.68 -16.28
CA GLN A 256 -23.38 -15.15 -17.62
C GLN A 256 -22.09 -15.71 -18.23
N GLY A 257 -21.04 -15.91 -17.43
CA GLY A 257 -19.75 -16.46 -17.88
C GLY A 257 -19.82 -17.91 -18.31
N ASN A 258 -20.74 -18.70 -17.72
CA ASN A 258 -20.96 -20.11 -18.03
C ASN A 258 -21.88 -20.35 -19.25
N GLU A 259 -22.52 -19.31 -19.77
CA GLU A 259 -23.32 -19.41 -21.00
C GLU A 259 -22.47 -19.62 -22.25
N ARG A 260 -23.12 -20.11 -23.32
CA ARG A 260 -22.54 -20.07 -24.66
C ARG A 260 -22.27 -18.61 -25.07
N ASP A 261 -21.04 -18.34 -25.48
CA ASP A 261 -20.53 -16.99 -25.78
C ASP A 261 -20.58 -16.01 -24.59
N GLY A 262 -20.72 -16.53 -23.37
CA GLY A 262 -20.86 -15.77 -22.14
C GLY A 262 -19.71 -14.80 -21.85
N LEU A 263 -18.48 -15.31 -21.92
CA LEU A 263 -17.26 -14.51 -21.76
C LEU A 263 -17.17 -13.37 -22.79
N LEU A 264 -17.59 -13.60 -24.03
CA LEU A 264 -17.62 -12.55 -25.06
C LEU A 264 -18.69 -11.48 -24.75
N LYS A 265 -19.86 -11.88 -24.25
CA LYS A 265 -20.90 -10.95 -23.81
C LYS A 265 -20.43 -10.11 -22.62
N LEU A 266 -19.76 -10.73 -21.64
CA LEU A 266 -19.15 -10.02 -20.51
C LEU A 266 -18.10 -9.02 -20.99
N SER A 267 -17.16 -9.43 -21.85
CA SER A 267 -16.15 -8.54 -22.40
C SER A 267 -16.75 -7.34 -23.13
N LYS A 268 -17.85 -7.52 -23.87
CA LYS A 268 -18.56 -6.41 -24.53
C LYS A 268 -19.26 -5.49 -23.53
N THR A 269 -19.95 -6.05 -22.55
CA THR A 269 -20.68 -5.30 -21.51
C THR A 269 -19.73 -4.39 -20.75
N PHE A 270 -18.57 -4.93 -20.34
CA PHE A 270 -17.55 -4.20 -19.58
C PHE A 270 -16.55 -3.44 -20.46
N ARG A 271 -16.72 -3.43 -21.79
CA ARG A 271 -15.82 -2.77 -22.76
C ARG A 271 -14.34 -3.16 -22.59
N LEU A 272 -14.06 -4.45 -22.47
CA LEU A 272 -12.70 -4.94 -22.36
C LEU A 272 -12.01 -4.95 -23.74
N CYS A 273 -10.71 -4.68 -23.75
CA CYS A 273 -9.92 -4.67 -24.99
C CYS A 273 -9.73 -6.07 -25.58
N GLN A 274 -9.84 -7.10 -24.73
CA GLN A 274 -9.71 -8.51 -25.12
C GLN A 274 -10.85 -9.34 -24.55
N THR A 275 -11.15 -10.45 -25.21
CA THR A 275 -12.11 -11.42 -24.68
C THR A 275 -11.55 -12.06 -23.40
N LEU A 276 -12.37 -12.16 -22.37
CA LEU A 276 -12.02 -12.80 -21.11
C LEU A 276 -11.61 -14.26 -21.32
N LYS A 277 -10.62 -14.71 -20.56
CA LYS A 277 -10.25 -16.13 -20.51
C LYS A 277 -11.13 -16.87 -19.53
N THR A 278 -11.46 -16.24 -18.40
CA THR A 278 -12.32 -16.77 -17.36
C THR A 278 -13.24 -15.66 -16.80
N SER A 279 -14.36 -16.04 -16.17
CA SER A 279 -15.16 -15.10 -15.38
C SER A 279 -14.39 -14.57 -14.17
N GLY A 280 -13.51 -15.40 -13.60
CA GLY A 280 -12.63 -15.03 -12.48
C GLY A 280 -11.77 -13.81 -12.77
N ASP A 281 -11.21 -13.68 -13.98
CA ASP A 281 -10.42 -12.50 -14.35
C ASP A 281 -11.22 -11.19 -14.21
N LEU A 282 -12.52 -11.21 -14.54
CA LEU A 282 -13.40 -10.06 -14.37
C LEU A 282 -13.79 -9.86 -12.90
N SER A 283 -14.03 -10.94 -12.16
CA SER A 283 -14.32 -10.88 -10.73
C SER A 283 -13.18 -10.25 -9.94
N ASP A 284 -11.93 -10.63 -10.24
CA ASP A 284 -10.73 -10.06 -9.61
C ASP A 284 -10.56 -8.58 -9.97
N TRP A 285 -10.85 -8.20 -11.22
CA TRP A 285 -10.84 -6.81 -11.68
C TRP A 285 -11.87 -5.96 -10.92
N LEU A 286 -13.13 -6.42 -10.84
CA LEU A 286 -14.18 -5.72 -10.08
C LEU A 286 -13.86 -5.64 -8.58
N SER A 287 -13.35 -6.73 -7.99
CA SER A 287 -12.98 -6.77 -6.58
C SER A 287 -11.89 -5.74 -6.25
N SER A 288 -10.92 -5.59 -7.14
CA SER A 288 -9.85 -4.59 -7.03
C SER A 288 -10.44 -3.18 -7.05
N ALA A 289 -11.37 -2.89 -7.97
CA ALA A 289 -12.01 -1.57 -8.06
C ALA A 289 -12.70 -1.18 -6.74
N TYR A 290 -13.49 -2.08 -6.15
CA TYR A 290 -14.19 -1.80 -4.90
C TYR A 290 -13.24 -1.60 -3.71
N SER A 291 -12.20 -2.42 -3.63
CA SER A 291 -11.17 -2.29 -2.58
C SER A 291 -10.45 -0.95 -2.69
N TYR A 292 -10.05 -0.57 -3.90
CA TYR A 292 -9.39 0.71 -4.13
C TYR A 292 -10.32 1.89 -3.89
N LEU A 293 -11.57 1.83 -4.33
CA LEU A 293 -12.58 2.86 -4.05
C LEU A 293 -12.75 3.11 -2.55
N ALA A 294 -12.76 2.06 -1.72
CA ALA A 294 -12.77 2.20 -0.26
C ALA A 294 -11.50 2.87 0.27
N MET A 295 -10.32 2.45 -0.19
CA MET A 295 -9.07 3.10 0.20
C MET A 295 -9.05 4.60 -0.14
N VAL A 296 -9.60 5.01 -1.29
CA VAL A 296 -9.56 6.41 -1.75
C VAL A 296 -10.92 7.12 -1.69
N ASP A 297 -11.79 6.77 -0.73
CA ASP A 297 -13.07 7.45 -0.49
C ASP A 297 -12.89 8.83 0.16
N TYR A 298 -12.05 9.68 -0.45
CA TYR A 298 -11.71 11.00 0.08
C TYR A 298 -12.87 11.99 -0.11
N PRO A 299 -13.07 12.93 0.83
CA PRO A 299 -14.09 13.97 0.71
C PRO A 299 -13.78 15.04 -0.35
N ILE A 300 -12.61 14.94 -1.00
CA ILE A 300 -12.11 15.87 -2.03
C ILE A 300 -11.70 15.09 -3.30
N PRO A 301 -11.73 15.72 -4.48
CA PRO A 301 -11.19 15.09 -5.69
C PRO A 301 -9.70 14.76 -5.54
N SER A 302 -9.25 13.65 -6.13
CA SER A 302 -7.85 13.24 -6.02
C SER A 302 -7.35 12.48 -7.25
N GLU A 303 -6.02 12.51 -7.44
CA GLU A 303 -5.30 11.77 -8.48
C GLU A 303 -4.22 10.87 -7.85
N PHE A 304 -4.60 10.03 -6.89
CA PHE A 304 -3.67 9.11 -6.23
C PHE A 304 -3.51 7.80 -7.02
N LEU A 305 -4.50 6.92 -6.94
CA LEU A 305 -4.53 5.66 -7.69
C LEU A 305 -5.10 5.86 -9.09
N MET A 306 -6.19 6.61 -9.18
CA MET A 306 -6.90 7.01 -10.38
C MET A 306 -7.42 8.44 -10.20
N PRO A 307 -7.67 9.21 -11.27
CA PRO A 307 -8.41 10.46 -11.18
C PRO A 307 -9.84 10.19 -10.75
N LEU A 308 -10.24 10.69 -9.58
CA LEU A 308 -11.53 10.39 -8.96
C LEU A 308 -12.21 11.66 -8.43
N PRO A 309 -13.56 11.69 -8.43
CA PRO A 309 -14.32 12.75 -7.78
C PRO A 309 -14.18 12.68 -6.25
N ALA A 310 -14.66 13.71 -5.57
CA ALA A 310 -14.92 13.64 -4.13
C ALA A 310 -15.98 12.57 -3.81
N ASN A 311 -15.77 11.82 -2.74
CA ASN A 311 -16.62 10.73 -2.25
C ASN A 311 -16.94 9.72 -3.38
N PRO A 312 -15.93 9.09 -3.99
CA PRO A 312 -16.11 8.25 -5.17
C PRO A 312 -17.06 7.06 -4.94
N ILE A 313 -17.17 6.49 -3.73
CA ILE A 313 -18.14 5.41 -3.47
C ILE A 313 -19.58 5.93 -3.62
N LYS A 314 -19.86 7.13 -3.11
CA LYS A 314 -21.16 7.77 -3.27
C LYS A 314 -21.52 7.93 -4.74
N GLU A 315 -20.56 8.28 -5.58
CA GLU A 315 -20.78 8.42 -7.02
C GLU A 315 -20.94 7.09 -7.75
N VAL A 316 -20.21 6.04 -7.34
CA VAL A 316 -20.41 4.68 -7.83
C VAL A 316 -21.84 4.23 -7.52
N CYS A 317 -22.28 4.38 -6.27
CA CYS A 317 -23.62 3.98 -5.86
C CYS A 317 -24.72 4.80 -6.52
N ARG A 318 -24.51 6.11 -6.72
CA ARG A 318 -25.44 6.94 -7.51
C ARG A 318 -25.59 6.38 -8.93
N ASN A 319 -24.48 6.04 -9.60
CA ASN A 319 -24.52 5.51 -10.96
C ASN A 319 -25.17 4.12 -11.04
N ILE A 320 -25.04 3.26 -10.01
CA ILE A 320 -25.72 1.96 -9.94
C ILE A 320 -27.23 2.14 -9.74
N ASP A 321 -27.62 2.96 -8.77
CA ASP A 321 -29.01 3.12 -8.35
C ASP A 321 -29.83 3.92 -9.37
N SER A 322 -29.21 4.88 -10.08
CA SER A 322 -29.91 5.74 -11.05
C SER A 322 -30.17 5.09 -12.41
N GLN A 323 -29.75 3.84 -12.64
CA GLN A 323 -30.00 3.20 -13.93
C GLN A 323 -31.50 2.95 -14.17
N PRO A 324 -31.98 3.09 -15.42
CA PRO A 324 -33.38 2.87 -15.76
C PRO A 324 -33.94 1.52 -15.33
N GLU A 325 -35.26 1.46 -15.12
CA GLU A 325 -35.96 0.21 -14.89
C GLU A 325 -35.75 -0.75 -16.08
N GLY A 326 -35.40 -2.01 -15.79
CA GLY A 326 -35.06 -3.01 -16.81
C GLY A 326 -33.58 -3.08 -17.21
N THR A 327 -32.72 -2.14 -16.79
CA THR A 327 -31.26 -2.28 -16.97
C THR A 327 -30.74 -3.49 -16.19
N SER A 328 -29.95 -4.34 -16.84
CA SER A 328 -29.42 -5.55 -16.22
C SER A 328 -28.46 -5.24 -15.08
N ILE A 329 -28.31 -6.19 -14.15
CA ILE A 329 -27.40 -6.04 -13.01
C ILE A 329 -25.95 -5.78 -13.44
N LEU A 330 -25.48 -6.46 -14.50
CA LEU A 330 -24.11 -6.30 -15.00
C LEU A 330 -23.88 -4.95 -15.68
N GLU A 331 -24.90 -4.40 -16.36
CA GLU A 331 -24.84 -3.03 -16.91
C GLU A 331 -24.85 -1.98 -15.79
N ARG A 332 -25.60 -2.21 -14.71
CA ARG A 332 -25.56 -1.37 -13.49
C ARG A 332 -24.18 -1.36 -12.87
N ILE A 333 -23.57 -2.54 -12.70
CA ILE A 333 -22.20 -2.65 -12.21
C ILE A 333 -21.23 -1.91 -13.12
N TYR A 334 -21.31 -2.12 -14.44
CA TYR A 334 -20.48 -1.39 -15.40
C TYR A 334 -20.61 0.14 -15.22
N ALA A 335 -21.83 0.67 -15.09
CA ALA A 335 -22.03 2.10 -14.86
C ALA A 335 -21.37 2.60 -13.57
N GLY A 336 -21.43 1.80 -12.50
CA GLY A 336 -20.76 2.09 -11.23
C GLY A 336 -19.24 2.07 -11.35
N VAL A 337 -18.65 0.93 -11.73
CA VAL A 337 -17.18 0.75 -11.76
C VAL A 337 -16.50 1.63 -12.81
N ASN A 338 -17.24 2.12 -13.81
CA ASN A 338 -16.72 3.10 -14.77
C ASN A 338 -16.34 4.43 -14.09
N VAL A 339 -16.87 4.74 -12.89
CA VAL A 339 -16.36 5.85 -12.06
C VAL A 339 -14.91 5.61 -11.67
N TYR A 340 -14.52 4.39 -11.28
CA TYR A 340 -13.13 4.10 -10.92
C TYR A 340 -12.22 4.07 -12.14
N TYR A 341 -12.60 3.31 -13.17
CA TYR A 341 -11.71 3.02 -14.30
C TYR A 341 -11.71 4.08 -15.40
N ASN A 342 -12.74 4.94 -15.49
CA ASN A 342 -12.89 5.86 -16.61
C ASN A 342 -13.65 7.14 -16.22
N TYR A 343 -13.39 7.69 -15.03
CA TYR A 343 -13.96 8.97 -14.60
C TYR A 343 -13.72 10.09 -15.62
N SER A 344 -12.52 10.13 -16.22
CA SER A 344 -12.14 11.13 -17.24
C SER A 344 -12.86 10.94 -18.59
N GLY A 345 -13.48 9.79 -18.83
CA GLY A 345 -14.13 9.45 -20.11
C GLY A 345 -13.16 9.24 -21.28
N THR A 346 -11.85 9.16 -21.03
CA THR A 346 -10.82 9.06 -22.09
C THR A 346 -10.45 7.64 -22.48
N VAL A 347 -10.86 6.63 -21.69
CA VAL A 347 -10.50 5.23 -21.93
C VAL A 347 -11.53 4.58 -22.86
N GLY A 348 -11.05 4.06 -24.00
CA GLY A 348 -11.89 3.42 -25.03
C GLY A 348 -12.24 1.96 -24.72
N CYS A 349 -11.32 1.21 -24.11
CA CYS A 349 -11.51 -0.14 -23.60
C CYS A 349 -10.54 -0.43 -22.44
N PHE A 350 -10.83 -1.43 -21.61
CA PHE A 350 -9.98 -1.79 -20.46
C PHE A 350 -9.10 -3.02 -20.74
N ASP A 351 -7.81 -2.91 -20.45
CA ASP A 351 -6.87 -4.04 -20.41
C ASP A 351 -6.71 -4.50 -18.95
N LEU A 352 -6.78 -5.82 -18.74
CA LEU A 352 -6.68 -6.44 -17.42
C LEU A 352 -5.23 -6.77 -17.04
N ASN A 353 -4.21 -6.44 -17.84
CA ASN A 353 -2.81 -6.83 -17.57
C ASN A 353 -1.86 -5.66 -17.26
N ASP A 354 -2.37 -4.46 -16.99
CA ASP A 354 -1.54 -3.25 -16.88
C ASP A 354 -1.24 -2.87 -15.41
N ASP A 355 -0.04 -2.32 -15.14
CA ASP A 355 0.57 -1.96 -13.84
C ASP A 355 1.37 -0.63 -13.99
N PRO A 356 0.70 0.54 -13.95
CA PRO A 356 1.32 1.84 -14.18
C PRO A 356 2.09 2.36 -12.97
N HIS A 357 1.85 1.81 -11.77
CA HIS A 357 2.49 2.26 -10.52
C HIS A 357 3.73 1.43 -10.16
N GLY A 358 4.00 0.34 -10.91
CA GLY A 358 5.22 -0.44 -10.80
C GLY A 358 5.28 -1.29 -9.54
N MET A 359 4.13 -1.73 -9.03
CA MET A 359 3.99 -2.42 -7.75
C MET A 359 4.32 -3.91 -7.81
N GLY A 360 4.76 -4.44 -8.97
CA GLY A 360 5.01 -5.88 -9.16
C GLY A 360 5.99 -6.55 -8.19
N GLY A 361 6.75 -5.80 -7.38
CA GLY A 361 7.58 -6.36 -6.29
C GLY A 361 6.76 -6.82 -5.08
N TRP A 362 5.55 -6.27 -4.92
CA TRP A 362 4.69 -6.54 -3.79
C TRP A 362 4.23 -8.00 -3.73
N ASP A 363 3.95 -8.60 -4.89
CA ASP A 363 3.58 -10.01 -4.99
C ASP A 363 4.65 -10.94 -4.41
N TRP A 364 5.93 -10.61 -4.61
CA TRP A 364 7.05 -11.32 -3.99
C TRP A 364 7.07 -11.12 -2.47
N GLN A 365 6.89 -9.89 -1.99
CA GLN A 365 6.85 -9.61 -0.54
C GLN A 365 5.69 -10.34 0.12
N ALA A 366 4.49 -10.32 -0.48
CA ALA A 366 3.34 -11.09 -0.03
C ALA A 366 3.66 -12.59 0.02
N CYS A 367 4.27 -13.14 -1.03
CA CYS A 367 4.66 -14.54 -1.09
C CYS A 367 5.86 -14.95 -0.21
N THR A 368 6.45 -14.03 0.56
CA THR A 368 7.59 -14.31 1.42
C THR A 368 7.35 -13.91 2.87
N GLU A 369 7.16 -12.62 3.16
CA GLU A 369 7.08 -12.07 4.51
C GLU A 369 5.75 -11.36 4.81
N MET A 370 5.16 -10.65 3.83
CA MET A 370 3.92 -9.88 3.97
C MET A 370 2.68 -10.77 3.82
N VAL A 371 2.67 -11.91 4.53
CA VAL A 371 1.57 -12.87 4.46
C VAL A 371 0.41 -12.37 5.31
N MET A 372 -0.55 -11.73 4.66
CA MET A 372 -1.71 -11.11 5.29
C MET A 372 -2.98 -11.91 4.97
N PRO A 373 -3.53 -12.69 5.91
CA PRO A 373 -4.73 -13.49 5.68
C PRO A 373 -5.95 -12.61 5.39
N MET A 374 -6.64 -12.89 4.29
CA MET A 374 -7.83 -12.16 3.86
C MET A 374 -8.98 -13.12 3.52
N SER A 375 -10.18 -12.83 3.99
CA SER A 375 -11.38 -13.65 3.84
C SER A 375 -12.60 -12.78 3.55
N TYR A 376 -13.65 -13.39 3.01
CA TYR A 376 -14.95 -12.74 2.80
C TYR A 376 -15.97 -13.37 3.77
N SER A 377 -16.56 -12.55 4.65
CA SER A 377 -17.60 -13.01 5.58
C SER A 377 -18.89 -13.38 4.84
N GLU A 378 -19.72 -14.22 5.45
CA GLU A 378 -20.96 -14.69 4.83
C GLU A 378 -22.10 -13.66 4.90
N ASP A 379 -22.22 -13.02 6.05
CA ASP A 379 -23.31 -12.13 6.43
C ASP A 379 -23.00 -10.65 6.17
N ARG A 380 -21.78 -10.21 6.48
CA ARG A 380 -21.41 -8.80 6.42
C ARG A 380 -20.84 -8.38 5.07
N SER A 381 -20.18 -9.27 4.35
CA SER A 381 -19.51 -8.96 3.08
C SER A 381 -20.50 -8.81 1.90
N MET A 382 -20.17 -7.92 0.96
CA MET A 382 -20.78 -7.90 -0.38
C MET A 382 -20.13 -8.91 -1.34
N TYR A 383 -19.06 -9.59 -0.94
CA TYR A 383 -18.36 -10.58 -1.74
C TYR A 383 -18.90 -12.00 -1.48
N PRO A 384 -18.74 -12.94 -2.42
CA PRO A 384 -19.06 -14.35 -2.16
C PRO A 384 -18.24 -14.88 -0.97
N PRO A 385 -18.79 -15.70 -0.06
CA PRO A 385 -18.06 -16.15 1.12
C PRO A 385 -16.79 -16.91 0.73
N TYR A 386 -15.67 -16.57 1.38
CA TYR A 386 -14.37 -17.18 1.14
C TYR A 386 -13.57 -17.20 2.43
N LYS A 387 -12.90 -18.31 2.69
CA LYS A 387 -11.98 -18.44 3.81
C LYS A 387 -10.57 -18.61 3.28
N PHE A 388 -9.66 -17.79 3.83
CA PHE A 388 -8.24 -17.90 3.54
C PHE A 388 -7.74 -19.32 3.83
N ASP A 389 -7.09 -19.91 2.84
CA ASP A 389 -6.40 -21.20 2.98
C ASP A 389 -4.90 -21.02 2.72
N TYR A 390 -4.12 -21.14 3.79
CA TYR A 390 -2.68 -21.03 3.72
C TYR A 390 -2.04 -22.11 2.83
N ALA A 391 -2.61 -23.33 2.77
CA ALA A 391 -2.03 -24.39 1.95
C ALA A 391 -2.10 -24.03 0.46
N SER A 392 -3.28 -23.63 -0.03
CA SER A 392 -3.44 -23.15 -1.41
C SER A 392 -2.58 -21.92 -1.69
N TYR A 393 -2.58 -20.93 -0.78
CA TYR A 393 -1.74 -19.74 -0.90
C TYR A 393 -0.25 -20.07 -1.03
N ALA A 394 0.26 -20.99 -0.21
CA ALA A 394 1.65 -21.41 -0.25
C ALA A 394 1.99 -22.14 -1.56
N GLU A 395 1.10 -22.99 -2.08
CA GLU A 395 1.32 -23.66 -3.37
C GLU A 395 1.35 -22.67 -4.54
N ASP A 396 0.52 -21.63 -4.52
CA ASP A 396 0.54 -20.57 -5.53
C ASP A 396 1.86 -19.78 -5.51
N CYS A 397 2.39 -19.48 -4.33
CA CYS A 397 3.69 -18.83 -4.17
C CYS A 397 4.85 -19.74 -4.61
N ILE A 398 4.79 -21.04 -4.32
CA ILE A 398 5.78 -22.02 -4.81
C ILE A 398 5.74 -22.09 -6.34
N LYS A 399 4.55 -22.09 -6.94
CA LYS A 399 4.39 -22.12 -8.39
C LYS A 399 4.89 -20.83 -9.06
N SER A 400 4.62 -19.68 -8.46
CA SER A 400 4.93 -18.37 -9.06
C SER A 400 6.41 -17.98 -8.88
N TYR A 401 6.97 -18.29 -7.71
CA TYR A 401 8.28 -17.80 -7.30
C TYR A 401 9.25 -18.88 -6.83
N GLY A 402 8.80 -20.12 -6.65
CA GLY A 402 9.64 -21.20 -6.12
C GLY A 402 9.99 -21.03 -4.64
N VAL A 403 9.20 -20.25 -3.90
CA VAL A 403 9.41 -20.00 -2.47
C VAL A 403 8.16 -20.35 -1.67
N ARG A 404 8.37 -20.77 -0.42
CA ARG A 404 7.30 -21.00 0.53
C ARG A 404 7.17 -19.78 1.45
N PRO A 405 5.98 -19.17 1.58
CA PRO A 405 5.78 -18.04 2.47
C PRO A 405 6.12 -18.35 3.93
N ARG A 406 6.53 -17.34 4.70
CA ARG A 406 6.83 -17.44 6.13
C ARG A 406 5.82 -16.61 6.94
N PRO A 407 4.62 -17.13 7.22
CA PRO A 407 3.52 -16.35 7.78
C PRO A 407 3.78 -15.77 9.18
N ARG A 408 4.76 -16.31 9.90
CA ARG A 408 5.13 -15.88 11.25
C ARG A 408 6.37 -14.99 11.30
N TRP A 409 6.89 -14.56 10.13
CA TRP A 409 8.16 -13.86 10.11
C TRP A 409 8.04 -12.42 10.59
N ILE A 410 7.12 -11.65 10.01
CA ILE A 410 6.85 -10.26 10.43
C ILE A 410 6.46 -10.19 11.91
N THR A 411 5.67 -11.15 12.38
CA THR A 411 5.28 -11.20 13.80
C THR A 411 6.43 -11.58 14.72
N THR A 412 7.37 -12.43 14.28
CA THR A 412 8.62 -12.69 15.00
C THR A 412 9.50 -11.45 15.07
N GLU A 413 9.64 -10.74 13.95
CA GLU A 413 10.55 -9.60 13.85
C GLU A 413 10.04 -8.35 14.56
N PHE A 414 8.74 -8.05 14.46
CA PHE A 414 8.20 -6.75 14.87
C PHE A 414 7.23 -6.79 16.04
N GLY A 415 6.95 -7.97 16.63
CA GLY A 415 6.28 -8.10 17.93
C GLY A 415 5.00 -8.94 17.93
N GLY A 416 4.39 -9.17 16.78
CA GLY A 416 3.31 -10.15 16.58
C GLY A 416 2.12 -9.96 17.52
N HIS A 417 1.55 -11.06 18.05
CA HIS A 417 0.42 -11.00 18.98
C HIS A 417 0.66 -10.19 20.26
N ASN A 418 1.92 -9.94 20.61
CA ASN A 418 2.29 -9.12 21.77
C ASN A 418 2.59 -7.66 21.40
N ILE A 419 2.29 -7.23 20.17
CA ILE A 419 2.63 -5.90 19.65
C ILE A 419 2.20 -4.76 20.56
N THR A 420 1.03 -4.81 21.20
CA THR A 420 0.61 -3.78 22.17
C THR A 420 1.61 -3.66 23.32
N THR A 421 1.99 -4.79 23.94
CA THR A 421 2.97 -4.82 25.03
C THR A 421 4.38 -4.43 24.55
N VAL A 422 4.75 -4.84 23.33
CA VAL A 422 6.04 -4.48 22.72
C VAL A 422 6.14 -2.98 22.51
N LEU A 423 5.11 -2.37 21.91
CA LEU A 423 5.06 -0.93 21.67
C LEU A 423 4.98 -0.14 22.99
N GLU A 424 4.23 -0.62 23.99
CA GLU A 424 4.14 0.03 25.30
C GLU A 424 5.51 0.08 26.00
N ARG A 425 6.29 -1.01 25.94
CA ARG A 425 7.54 -1.14 26.69
C ARG A 425 8.78 -0.63 25.95
N PHE A 426 8.80 -0.76 24.63
CA PHE A 426 10.02 -0.59 23.83
C PHE A 426 9.89 0.46 22.73
N ALA A 427 8.68 0.91 22.39
CA ALA A 427 8.49 2.01 21.46
C ALA A 427 8.26 3.35 22.17
N SER A 428 8.50 4.42 21.44
CA SER A 428 8.19 5.79 21.85
C SER A 428 8.10 6.68 20.62
N ASN A 429 7.36 7.77 20.73
CA ASN A 429 7.19 8.80 19.71
C ASN A 429 6.71 8.22 18.37
N ILE A 430 5.57 7.53 18.41
CA ILE A 430 4.88 7.04 17.20
C ILE A 430 3.44 7.55 17.22
N ILE A 431 3.03 8.20 16.15
CA ILE A 431 1.63 8.48 15.86
C ILE A 431 1.15 7.41 14.88
N PHE A 432 0.08 6.70 15.23
CA PHE A 432 -0.66 5.85 14.31
C PHE A 432 -1.92 6.58 13.85
N PHE A 433 -1.89 7.15 12.65
CA PHE A 433 -3.10 7.69 12.03
C PHE A 433 -3.90 6.57 11.36
N ASN A 434 -5.23 6.57 11.52
CA ASN A 434 -6.13 5.70 10.76
C ASN A 434 -7.43 6.42 10.41
N GLY A 435 -7.81 6.41 9.13
CA GLY A 435 -9.15 6.76 8.68
C GLY A 435 -10.11 5.57 8.83
N LEU A 436 -11.34 5.76 9.31
CA LEU A 436 -12.31 4.65 9.46
C LEU A 436 -13.04 4.27 8.17
N LEU A 437 -12.88 5.06 7.08
CA LEU A 437 -13.27 4.67 5.73
C LEU A 437 -12.18 3.85 5.04
N ASP A 438 -10.98 3.79 5.62
CA ASP A 438 -9.91 2.96 5.10
C ASP A 438 -10.08 1.51 5.57
N PRO A 439 -10.26 0.53 4.67
CA PRO A 439 -10.38 -0.88 5.06
C PRO A 439 -9.10 -1.42 5.73
N TRP A 440 -7.94 -0.80 5.51
CA TRP A 440 -6.69 -1.15 6.21
C TRP A 440 -6.69 -0.76 7.69
N SER A 441 -7.59 0.13 8.13
CA SER A 441 -7.74 0.50 9.54
C SER A 441 -8.11 -0.69 10.43
N GLY A 442 -8.73 -1.73 9.85
CA GLY A 442 -9.00 -3.00 10.53
C GLY A 442 -7.75 -3.74 11.03
N GLY A 443 -6.62 -3.54 10.36
CA GLY A 443 -5.30 -4.02 10.76
C GLY A 443 -4.42 -2.97 11.44
N GLY A 444 -4.96 -1.78 11.72
CA GLY A 444 -4.23 -0.65 12.29
C GLY A 444 -4.31 -0.56 13.83
N VAL A 445 -3.48 0.32 14.41
CA VAL A 445 -3.53 0.65 15.84
C VAL A 445 -4.52 1.80 16.08
N LEU A 446 -5.69 1.49 16.63
CA LEU A 446 -6.80 2.45 16.80
C LEU A 446 -6.92 3.04 18.21
N LYS A 447 -6.00 2.72 19.13
CA LYS A 447 -6.03 3.19 20.52
C LYS A 447 -4.63 3.56 20.97
N ASN A 448 -4.54 4.62 21.78
CA ASN A 448 -3.30 4.98 22.46
C ASN A 448 -2.75 3.78 23.25
N ILE A 449 -1.48 3.48 23.03
CA ILE A 449 -0.75 2.39 23.71
C ILE A 449 0.02 2.96 24.90
N SER A 450 0.58 4.16 24.77
CA SER A 450 1.29 4.85 25.84
C SER A 450 1.12 6.37 25.71
N GLN A 451 1.82 7.15 26.55
CA GLN A 451 1.83 8.61 26.44
C GLN A 451 2.52 9.12 25.16
N SER A 452 3.39 8.32 24.54
CA SER A 452 4.16 8.70 23.34
C SER A 452 3.91 7.79 22.14
N VAL A 453 3.17 6.70 22.32
CA VAL A 453 2.66 5.85 21.24
C VAL A 453 1.15 6.02 21.20
N ILE A 454 0.69 6.89 20.31
CA ILE A 454 -0.69 7.38 20.29
C ILE A 454 -1.36 7.04 18.96
N SER A 455 -2.69 6.99 18.98
CA SER A 455 -3.51 6.80 17.80
C SER A 455 -4.36 8.02 17.53
N ILE A 456 -4.40 8.46 16.28
CA ILE A 456 -5.30 9.50 15.80
C ILE A 456 -6.25 8.83 14.81
N VAL A 457 -7.54 8.82 15.14
CA VAL A 457 -8.56 8.09 14.36
C VAL A 457 -9.53 9.09 13.76
N ALA A 458 -9.67 9.08 12.43
CA ALA A 458 -10.55 9.97 11.68
C ALA A 458 -11.79 9.21 11.18
N PRO A 459 -12.99 9.46 11.74
CA PRO A 459 -14.19 8.72 11.33
C PRO A 459 -14.57 8.83 9.85
N LEU A 460 -14.22 9.96 9.22
CA LEU A 460 -14.49 10.26 7.81
C LEU A 460 -13.20 10.27 6.96
N GLY A 461 -12.08 9.82 7.53
CA GLY A 461 -10.84 9.68 6.78
C GLY A 461 -10.81 8.36 6.02
N ALA A 462 -10.33 8.40 4.78
CA ALA A 462 -9.92 7.22 4.05
C ALA A 462 -8.40 7.01 4.19
N HIS A 463 -7.79 6.24 3.29
CA HIS A 463 -6.42 5.78 3.40
C HIS A 463 -5.41 6.93 3.48
N HIS A 464 -4.70 7.06 4.61
CA HIS A 464 -3.68 8.09 4.87
C HIS A 464 -4.00 9.51 4.36
N ILE A 465 -5.25 9.95 4.53
CA ILE A 465 -5.70 11.27 4.06
C ILE A 465 -4.95 12.43 4.75
N ASP A 466 -4.48 12.22 5.97
CA ASP A 466 -3.61 13.13 6.73
C ASP A 466 -2.37 13.54 5.93
N LEU A 467 -1.75 12.60 5.20
CA LEU A 467 -0.54 12.85 4.42
C LEU A 467 -0.77 13.63 3.12
N ARG A 468 -2.01 13.68 2.62
CA ARG A 468 -2.35 14.30 1.33
C ARG A 468 -1.98 15.80 1.29
N PRO A 469 -1.69 16.37 0.11
CA PRO A 469 -1.59 17.81 -0.06
C PRO A 469 -2.81 18.54 0.48
N ALA A 470 -2.59 19.67 1.13
CA ALA A 470 -3.68 20.50 1.60
C ALA A 470 -4.42 21.16 0.44
N THR A 471 -5.75 21.23 0.51
CA THR A 471 -6.57 21.96 -0.46
C THR A 471 -7.55 22.91 0.23
N PRO A 472 -8.02 23.98 -0.44
CA PRO A 472 -9.05 24.86 0.10
C PRO A 472 -10.38 24.16 0.44
N GLU A 473 -10.61 22.98 -0.14
CA GLU A 473 -11.80 22.15 0.06
C GLU A 473 -11.64 21.14 1.23
N ASP A 474 -10.46 21.09 1.86
CA ASP A 474 -10.25 20.22 3.01
C ASP A 474 -11.25 20.56 4.14
N PRO A 475 -11.92 19.56 4.70
CA PRO A 475 -12.84 19.81 5.80
C PRO A 475 -12.09 20.22 7.07
N ASP A 476 -12.71 21.08 7.90
CA ASP A 476 -12.11 21.62 9.13
C ASP A 476 -11.52 20.54 10.06
N TRP A 477 -12.15 19.36 10.11
CA TRP A 477 -11.67 18.24 10.91
C TRP A 477 -10.31 17.71 10.42
N LEU A 478 -10.06 17.69 9.10
CA LEU A 478 -8.81 17.23 8.50
C LEU A 478 -7.69 18.24 8.76
N VAL A 479 -7.99 19.53 8.61
CA VAL A 479 -7.05 20.61 8.95
C VAL A 479 -6.66 20.54 10.43
N SER A 480 -7.64 20.41 11.33
CA SER A 480 -7.42 20.31 12.77
C SER A 480 -6.62 19.05 13.17
N LEU A 481 -6.83 17.97 12.44
CA LEU A 481 -6.13 16.70 12.63
C LEU A 481 -4.64 16.82 12.27
N ARG A 482 -4.33 17.36 11.09
CA ARG A 482 -2.94 17.61 10.66
C ARG A 482 -2.23 18.54 11.65
N GLU A 483 -2.89 19.60 12.11
CA GLU A 483 -2.33 20.49 13.13
C GLU A 483 -2.03 19.78 14.45
N SER A 484 -2.84 18.78 14.83
CA SER A 484 -2.59 17.96 16.02
C SER A 484 -1.34 17.10 15.86
N GLU A 485 -1.17 16.45 14.70
CA GLU A 485 0.02 15.67 14.37
C GLU A 485 1.29 16.53 14.39
N LEU A 486 1.26 17.68 13.71
CA LEU A 486 2.37 18.61 13.66
C LEU A 486 2.72 19.18 15.04
N LYS A 487 1.73 19.40 15.91
CA LYS A 487 1.96 19.82 17.30
C LYS A 487 2.71 18.75 18.11
N ILE A 488 2.36 17.48 17.93
CA ILE A 488 3.05 16.36 18.59
C ILE A 488 4.49 16.25 18.08
N ILE A 489 4.70 16.32 16.76
CA ILE A 489 6.02 16.32 16.13
C ILE A 489 6.86 17.50 16.66
N SER A 490 6.26 18.68 16.80
CA SER A 490 6.90 19.85 17.40
C SER A 490 7.36 19.60 18.83
N GLY A 491 6.58 18.84 19.62
CA GLY A 491 6.96 18.40 20.96
C GLY A 491 8.20 17.51 20.94
N TRP A 492 8.23 16.48 20.09
CA TRP A 492 9.39 15.57 19.97
C TRP A 492 10.67 16.31 19.60
N LEU A 493 10.58 17.26 18.65
CA LEU A 493 11.72 18.08 18.27
C LEU A 493 12.18 18.97 19.42
N SER A 494 11.25 19.60 20.14
CA SER A 494 11.56 20.44 21.30
C SER A 494 12.26 19.66 22.41
N ASP A 495 11.79 18.45 22.71
CA ASP A 495 12.41 17.56 23.70
C ASP A 495 13.82 17.14 23.28
N TYR A 496 14.03 16.82 22.00
CA TYR A 496 15.36 16.48 21.47
C TYR A 496 16.36 17.66 21.60
N TYR A 497 15.94 18.86 21.20
CA TYR A 497 16.77 20.05 21.31
C TYR A 497 17.06 20.41 22.77
N GLY A 498 16.05 20.32 23.64
CA GLY A 498 16.20 20.52 25.08
C GLY A 498 17.18 19.53 25.74
N ALA A 499 17.11 18.25 25.38
CA ALA A 499 18.00 17.22 25.90
C ALA A 499 19.46 17.36 25.42
N THR A 500 19.66 17.92 24.23
CA THR A 500 21.00 18.14 23.64
C THR A 500 21.60 19.51 23.97
N GLY A 501 20.86 20.37 24.67
CA GLY A 501 21.30 21.74 24.98
C GLY A 501 21.39 22.65 23.75
N THR A 502 20.69 22.29 22.68
CA THR A 502 20.65 23.05 21.42
C THR A 502 19.27 23.69 21.23
N LEU A 503 19.15 24.69 20.35
CA LEU A 503 17.88 25.35 20.02
C LEU A 503 17.49 25.00 18.59
N LEU A 504 16.19 24.83 18.34
CA LEU A 504 15.66 24.75 16.98
C LEU A 504 16.04 26.04 16.24
N GLN A 505 16.89 25.93 15.22
CA GLN A 505 17.32 27.08 14.46
C GLN A 505 16.18 27.56 13.54
N PRO A 506 15.92 28.87 13.46
CA PRO A 506 14.96 29.40 12.50
C PRO A 506 15.44 29.16 11.07
N ALA A 507 14.51 29.06 10.13
CA ALA A 507 14.80 28.92 8.71
C ALA A 507 15.85 29.93 8.24
N VAL A 508 16.87 29.45 7.51
CA VAL A 508 17.87 30.33 6.90
C VAL A 508 17.19 31.07 5.76
N LYS A 509 16.91 32.38 5.95
CA LYS A 509 16.46 33.24 4.85
C LYS A 509 17.57 33.27 3.81
N GLY A 510 17.35 32.61 2.67
CA GLY A 510 18.25 32.71 1.52
C GLY A 510 18.48 34.18 1.18
N SER A 511 19.76 34.57 1.08
CA SER A 511 20.14 35.85 0.52
C SER A 511 19.58 35.93 -0.90
N ALA A 512 18.66 36.87 -1.13
CA ALA A 512 18.37 37.32 -2.48
C ALA A 512 19.69 37.82 -3.09
N ALA A 513 20.29 37.00 -3.96
CA ALA A 513 21.39 37.44 -4.78
C ALA A 513 20.82 38.47 -5.77
N SER A 514 21.35 39.69 -5.64
CA SER A 514 21.10 40.87 -6.46
C SER A 514 21.38 40.66 -7.94
#